data_AF-A0A812N209-F1
#
_entry.id   AF-A0A812N209-F1
#
_cell.length_a   1.000
_cell.length_b   1.000
_cell.length_c   1.000
_cell.angle_alpha   90.00
_cell.angle_beta   90.00
_cell.angle_gamma   90.00
#
_symmetry.space_group_name_H-M   'P 1'
#
loop_
_entity.id
_entity.type
_entity.pdbx_description
1 polymer ?
#
loop_
_entity_poly.entity_id
_entity_poly.type
_entity_poly.pdbx_seq_one_letter_code
_entity_poly.pdbx_strand_id
1 'polypeptide(L)'
;MAEMGPALRCLVAPGDPEVVDHITGLLSNAAFAVRHAALQALPHVVAKGDAHAIDTILARADDKDVEIREEAIRALAQVASEDDHRALNYLIRGLRDESIYVRRAALEVLPLSA
;
A
#
# COMPACT_ATOMS: atom_id res chain seq x y z
N MET A 1 -2.67 -15.28 -11.62
CA MET A 1 -2.73 -13.91 -11.08
C MET A 1 -1.79 -13.08 -11.92
N ALA A 2 -2.34 -12.15 -12.71
CA ALA A 2 -1.60 -11.49 -13.78
C ALA A 2 -0.52 -10.56 -13.22
N GLU A 3 0.66 -10.60 -13.84
CA GLU A 3 1.81 -9.73 -13.58
C GLU A 3 1.50 -8.28 -14.03
N MET A 4 0.63 -7.57 -13.32
CA MET A 4 0.35 -6.15 -13.62
C MET A 4 1.56 -5.25 -13.33
N GLY A 5 2.45 -5.64 -12.41
CA GLY A 5 3.55 -4.80 -11.94
C GLY A 5 4.65 -4.46 -12.96
N PRO A 6 5.18 -5.41 -13.74
CA PRO A 6 6.18 -5.11 -14.76
C PRO A 6 5.60 -4.30 -15.93
N ALA A 7 4.37 -4.62 -16.35
CA ALA A 7 3.73 -3.97 -17.49
C ALA A 7 3.39 -2.49 -17.21
N LEU A 8 2.90 -2.17 -16.01
CA LEU A 8 2.57 -0.79 -15.62
C LEU A 8 3.82 0.10 -15.60
N ARG A 9 4.97 -0.41 -15.12
CA ARG A 9 6.25 0.32 -15.13
C ARG A 9 6.77 0.66 -16.52
N CYS A 10 6.45 -0.15 -17.52
CA CYS A 10 6.86 0.11 -18.90
C CYS A 10 5.95 1.10 -19.63
N LEU A 11 4.74 1.35 -19.11
CA LEU A 11 3.73 2.22 -19.73
C LEU A 11 3.72 3.64 -19.16
N VAL A 12 4.20 3.81 -17.93
CA VAL A 12 4.17 5.09 -17.22
C VAL A 12 5.54 5.37 -16.60
N ALA A 13 6.00 6.63 -16.69
CA ALA A 13 7.18 7.06 -15.97
C ALA A 13 6.95 6.94 -14.44
N PRO A 14 7.82 6.25 -13.68
CA PRO A 14 7.67 6.19 -12.24
C PRO A 14 7.59 7.59 -11.62
N GLY A 15 6.57 7.82 -10.80
CA GLY A 15 6.32 9.10 -10.14
C GLY A 15 5.63 10.15 -10.99
N ASP A 16 5.02 9.78 -12.13
CA ASP A 16 4.15 10.70 -12.89
C ASP A 16 3.00 11.19 -11.99
N PRO A 17 2.95 12.50 -11.63
CA PRO A 17 1.97 13.01 -10.68
C PRO A 17 0.52 12.77 -11.11
N GLU A 18 0.20 12.84 -12.41
CA GLU A 18 -1.17 12.63 -12.88
C GLU A 18 -1.61 11.18 -12.67
N VAL A 19 -0.70 10.23 -12.89
CA VAL A 19 -0.99 8.80 -12.70
C VAL A 19 -1.06 8.45 -11.22
N VAL A 20 -0.16 9.00 -10.40
CA VAL A 20 -0.18 8.81 -8.95
C VAL A 20 -1.47 9.38 -8.36
N ASP A 21 -1.86 10.60 -8.72
CA ASP A 21 -3.11 11.24 -8.25
C ASP A 21 -4.34 10.45 -8.70
N HIS A 22 -4.34 9.93 -9.93
CA HIS A 22 -5.45 9.11 -10.42
C HIS A 22 -5.60 7.82 -9.61
N ILE A 23 -4.51 7.08 -9.40
CA ILE A 23 -4.54 5.79 -8.70
C ILE A 23 -4.81 5.97 -7.20
N THR A 24 -4.23 6.99 -6.56
CA THR A 24 -4.55 7.32 -5.16
C THR A 24 -6.03 7.71 -5.00
N GLY A 25 -6.62 8.41 -5.97
CA GLY A 25 -8.06 8.68 -6.02
C GLY A 25 -8.93 7.41 -6.04
N LEU A 26 -8.47 6.35 -6.71
CA LEU A 26 -9.18 5.07 -6.76
C LEU A 26 -9.22 4.34 -5.41
N LEU A 27 -8.33 4.67 -4.47
CA LEU A 27 -8.35 4.11 -3.12
C LEU A 27 -9.59 4.53 -2.32
N SER A 28 -10.34 5.55 -2.74
CA SER A 28 -11.59 5.97 -2.08
C SER A 28 -12.85 5.43 -2.77
N ASN A 29 -12.68 4.52 -3.75
CA ASN A 29 -13.80 3.95 -4.49
C ASN A 29 -14.66 3.01 -3.61
N ALA A 30 -15.98 3.05 -3.80
CA ALA A 30 -16.91 2.19 -3.08
C ALA A 30 -16.69 0.69 -3.35
N ALA A 31 -16.24 0.35 -4.56
CA ALA A 31 -15.99 -1.03 -4.98
C ALA A 31 -14.66 -1.54 -4.42
N PHE A 32 -14.73 -2.63 -3.66
CA PHE A 32 -13.58 -3.36 -3.11
C PHE A 32 -12.52 -3.66 -4.19
N ALA A 33 -12.94 -4.23 -5.33
CA ALA A 33 -12.02 -4.63 -6.40
C ALA A 33 -11.20 -3.47 -6.96
N VAL A 34 -11.78 -2.26 -6.99
CA VAL A 34 -11.08 -1.06 -7.47
C VAL A 34 -10.04 -0.59 -6.46
N ARG A 35 -10.39 -0.54 -5.17
CA ARG A 35 -9.44 -0.18 -4.10
C ARG A 35 -8.28 -1.17 -4.03
N HIS A 36 -8.59 -2.46 -4.13
CA HIS A 36 -7.59 -3.52 -4.12
C HIS A 36 -6.63 -3.41 -5.31
N ALA A 37 -7.16 -3.24 -6.53
CA ALA A 37 -6.33 -3.06 -7.72
C ALA A 37 -5.44 -1.80 -7.63
N ALA A 38 -5.95 -0.72 -7.04
CA ALA A 38 -5.16 0.49 -6.81
C ALA A 38 -4.00 0.24 -5.84
N LEU A 39 -4.22 -0.45 -4.71
CA LEU A 39 -3.14 -0.81 -3.78
C LEU A 39 -2.08 -1.70 -4.43
N GLN A 40 -2.48 -2.64 -5.28
CA GLN A 40 -1.55 -3.49 -6.03
C GLN A 40 -0.74 -2.70 -7.08
N ALA A 41 -1.32 -1.65 -7.66
CA ALA A 41 -0.66 -0.85 -8.69
C ALA A 41 0.32 0.18 -8.12
N LEU A 42 0.00 0.82 -6.98
CA LEU A 42 0.78 1.93 -6.42
C LEU A 42 2.28 1.64 -6.31
N PRO A 43 2.76 0.51 -5.74
CA PRO A 43 4.19 0.21 -5.62
C PRO A 43 4.96 0.17 -6.95
N HIS A 44 4.24 0.06 -8.07
CA HIS A 44 4.83 0.00 -9.40
C HIS A 44 4.88 1.35 -10.11
N VAL A 45 4.12 2.34 -9.63
CA VAL A 45 4.02 3.65 -10.30
C VAL A 45 4.54 4.80 -9.45
N VAL A 46 4.71 4.62 -8.13
CA VAL A 46 5.20 5.67 -7.23
C VAL A 46 6.71 5.54 -6.98
N ALA A 47 7.36 6.67 -6.70
CA ALA A 47 8.72 6.65 -6.17
C ALA A 47 8.73 6.17 -4.71
N LYS A 48 9.79 5.45 -4.30
CA LYS A 48 9.98 5.10 -2.88
C LYS A 48 10.07 6.39 -2.06
N GLY A 49 9.31 6.46 -0.98
CA GLY A 49 9.21 7.62 -0.10
C GLY A 49 8.19 8.68 -0.54
N ASP A 50 7.36 8.43 -1.55
CA ASP A 50 6.32 9.36 -1.96
C ASP A 50 5.32 9.61 -0.81
N ALA A 51 5.36 10.82 -0.24
CA ALA A 51 4.58 11.15 0.93
C ALA A 51 3.07 11.11 0.69
N HIS A 52 2.61 11.51 -0.50
CA HIS A 52 1.20 11.53 -0.84
C HIS A 52 0.63 10.12 -0.98
N ALA A 53 1.36 9.24 -1.66
CA ALA A 53 1.01 7.83 -1.78
C ALA A 53 0.99 7.15 -0.39
N ILE A 54 2.01 7.41 0.44
CA ILE A 54 2.09 6.89 1.81
C ILE A 54 0.87 7.31 2.63
N ASP A 55 0.52 8.60 2.64
CA ASP A 55 -0.63 9.09 3.41
C ASP A 55 -1.94 8.46 2.93
N THR A 56 -2.09 8.27 1.62
CA THR A 56 -3.30 7.65 1.06
C THR A 56 -3.40 6.16 1.39
N ILE A 57 -2.28 5.43 1.40
CA ILE A 57 -2.22 4.03 1.84
C ILE A 57 -2.51 3.93 3.34
N LEU A 58 -1.92 4.80 4.17
CA LEU A 58 -2.17 4.86 5.62
C LEU A 58 -3.65 5.10 5.94
N ALA A 59 -4.36 5.85 5.10
CA ALA A 59 -5.80 6.07 5.26
C ALA A 59 -6.66 4.81 5.01
N ARG A 60 -6.06 3.69 4.57
CA ARG A 60 -6.73 2.36 4.47
C ARG A 60 -6.56 1.51 5.73
N ALA A 61 -5.94 2.05 6.77
CA ALA A 61 -5.75 1.40 8.06
C ALA A 61 -7.02 0.80 8.68
N ASP A 62 -8.13 1.49 8.51
CA ASP A 62 -9.40 1.15 9.13
C ASP A 62 -10.46 0.81 8.04
N ASP A 63 -10.01 0.36 6.86
CA ASP A 63 -10.92 -0.10 5.81
C ASP A 63 -11.74 -1.30 6.32
N LYS A 64 -13.04 -1.30 5.99
CA LYS A 64 -13.97 -2.36 6.40
C LYS A 64 -13.60 -3.74 5.83
N ASP A 65 -12.95 -3.76 4.67
CA ASP A 65 -12.59 -4.98 3.96
C ASP A 65 -11.19 -5.42 4.40
N VAL A 66 -11.09 -6.63 4.95
CA VAL A 66 -9.86 -7.18 5.56
C VAL A 66 -8.71 -7.22 4.57
N GLU A 67 -9.00 -7.63 3.34
CA GLU A 67 -8.03 -7.74 2.25
C GLU A 67 -7.48 -6.37 1.83
N ILE A 68 -8.24 -5.28 2.01
CA ILE A 68 -7.73 -3.91 1.78
C ILE A 68 -6.72 -3.54 2.86
N ARG A 69 -7.02 -3.84 4.13
CA ARG A 69 -6.06 -3.58 5.23
C ARG A 69 -4.78 -4.39 5.05
N GLU A 70 -4.90 -5.65 4.67
CA GLU A 70 -3.76 -6.54 4.37
C GLU A 70 -2.92 -5.99 3.21
N GLU A 71 -3.55 -5.66 2.08
CA GLU A 71 -2.82 -5.17 0.90
C GLU A 71 -2.20 -3.80 1.16
N ALA A 72 -2.83 -2.95 2.00
CA ALA A 72 -2.25 -1.68 2.40
C ALA A 72 -0.93 -1.85 3.18
N ILE A 73 -0.83 -2.88 4.03
CA ILE A 73 0.43 -3.23 4.72
C ILE A 73 1.51 -3.61 3.71
N ARG A 74 1.18 -4.47 2.75
CA ARG A 74 2.13 -4.95 1.72
C ARG A 74 2.58 -3.83 0.78
N ALA A 75 1.65 -2.96 0.38
CA ALA A 75 1.93 -1.80 -0.46
C ALA A 75 2.81 -0.81 0.29
N LEU A 76 2.50 -0.52 1.55
CA LEU A 76 3.28 0.42 2.36
C LEU A 76 4.72 -0.04 2.56
N ALA A 77 4.95 -1.33 2.78
CA ALA A 77 6.30 -1.89 2.91
C ALA A 77 7.17 -1.72 1.65
N GLN A 78 6.55 -1.63 0.47
CA GLN A 78 7.25 -1.42 -0.81
C GLN A 78 7.45 0.07 -1.13
N VAL A 79 6.52 0.92 -0.70
CA VAL A 79 6.51 2.35 -1.03
C VAL A 79 7.25 3.19 0.02
N ALA A 80 7.18 2.83 1.30
CA ALA A 80 7.78 3.61 2.37
C ALA A 80 9.32 3.60 2.32
N SER A 81 9.92 4.72 2.71
CA SER A 81 11.34 4.75 3.04
C SER A 81 11.60 4.00 4.35
N GLU A 82 12.83 3.51 4.53
CA GLU A 82 13.21 2.72 5.71
C GLU A 82 13.11 3.52 7.02
N ASP A 83 13.17 4.84 6.94
CA ASP A 83 13.07 5.81 8.03
C ASP A 83 11.65 6.39 8.20
N ASP A 84 10.64 5.94 7.44
CA ASP A 84 9.27 6.43 7.63
C ASP A 84 8.64 5.82 8.89
N HIS A 85 8.75 6.57 10.00
CA HIS A 85 8.17 6.19 11.28
C HIS A 85 6.64 6.07 11.26
N ARG A 86 5.93 6.73 10.33
CA ARG A 86 4.48 6.57 10.19
C ARG A 86 4.18 5.19 9.63
N ALA A 87 4.94 4.75 8.63
CA ALA A 87 4.85 3.41 8.09
C ALA A 87 5.15 2.35 9.16
N LEU A 88 6.23 2.52 9.91
CA LEU A 88 6.56 1.60 11.02
C LEU A 88 5.42 1.51 12.06
N ASN A 89 4.87 2.65 12.49
CA ASN A 89 3.76 2.68 13.44
C ASN A 89 2.52 1.98 12.89
N TYR A 90 2.24 2.13 11.59
CA TYR A 90 1.14 1.42 10.94
C TYR A 90 1.35 -0.10 10.92
N LEU A 91 2.56 -0.56 10.59
CA LEU A 91 2.90 -1.99 10.64
C LEU A 91 2.77 -2.57 12.06
N ILE A 92 3.23 -1.82 13.09
CA ILE A 92 3.06 -2.22 14.50
C ILE A 92 1.58 -2.29 14.90
N ARG A 93 0.73 -1.36 14.41
CA ARG A 93 -0.73 -1.44 14.61
C ARG A 93 -1.31 -2.69 13.95
N GLY A 94 -0.86 -3.02 12.74
CA GLY A 94 -1.28 -4.22 12.00
C GLY A 94 -1.08 -5.53 12.77
N LEU A 95 -0.03 -5.63 13.61
CA LEU A 95 0.18 -6.78 14.51
C LEU A 95 -0.94 -6.99 15.54
N ARG A 96 -1.77 -5.96 15.78
CA ARG A 96 -2.91 -5.98 16.72
C ARG A 96 -4.25 -5.97 16.02
N ASP A 97 -4.29 -6.09 14.69
CA ASP A 97 -5.54 -6.14 13.93
C ASP A 97 -6.38 -7.36 14.35
N GLU A 98 -7.70 -7.24 14.26
CA GLU A 98 -8.66 -8.33 14.53
C GLU A 98 -8.45 -9.53 13.59
N SER A 99 -8.04 -9.29 12.35
CA SER A 99 -7.84 -10.29 11.33
C SER A 99 -6.46 -10.91 11.42
N ILE A 100 -6.42 -12.25 11.41
CA ILE A 100 -5.16 -13.00 11.37
C ILE A 100 -4.36 -12.72 10.09
N TYR A 101 -5.02 -12.41 8.98
CA TYR A 101 -4.37 -12.13 7.71
C TYR A 101 -3.59 -10.82 7.76
N VAL A 102 -4.19 -9.78 8.34
CA VAL A 102 -3.55 -8.48 8.54
C VAL A 102 -2.40 -8.59 9.53
N ARG A 103 -2.59 -9.30 10.65
CA ARG A 103 -1.51 -9.57 11.62
C ARG A 103 -0.32 -10.31 10.98
N ARG A 104 -0.60 -11.31 10.14
CA ARG A 104 0.44 -12.05 9.44
C ARG A 104 1.18 -11.17 8.44
N ALA A 105 0.47 -10.39 7.63
CA ALA A 105 1.10 -9.46 6.69
C ALA A 105 2.00 -8.44 7.42
N ALA A 106 1.55 -7.89 8.55
CA ALA A 106 2.39 -7.01 9.37
C ALA A 106 3.68 -7.68 9.83
N LEU A 107 3.59 -8.93 10.31
CA LEU A 107 4.74 -9.70 10.76
C LEU A 107 5.71 -10.03 9.61
N GLU A 108 5.20 -10.33 8.42
CA GLU A 108 6.00 -10.66 7.23
C GLU A 108 6.83 -9.48 6.73
N VAL A 109 6.30 -8.25 6.85
CA VAL A 109 6.96 -7.05 6.29
C VAL A 109 7.70 -6.20 7.32
N LEU A 110 7.48 -6.42 8.62
CA LEU A 110 8.24 -5.73 9.66
C LEU A 110 9.73 -6.11 9.54
N PRO A 111 10.64 -5.14 9.42
CA PRO A 111 12.07 -5.43 9.45
C PRO A 111 12.41 -6.04 10.81
N LEU A 112 12.85 -7.30 10.82
CA LEU A 112 13.23 -8.06 12.02
C LEU A 112 14.52 -7.56 12.71
N SER A 113 15.02 -6.38 12.36
CA SER A 113 16.29 -5.84 12.83
C SER A 113 16.09 -4.70 13.81
N ALA A 114 16.23 -5.02 15.10
CA ALA A 114 16.67 -4.11 16.15
C ALA A 114 18.10 -4.46 16.53
#